data_AF-X1F4J8-F1
#
_entry.id   AF-X1F4J8-F1
#
_cell.length_a   1.000
_cell.length_b   1.000
_cell.length_c   1.000
_cell.angle_alpha   90.00
_cell.angle_beta   90.00
_cell.angle_gamma   90.00
#
_symmetry.space_group_name_H-M   'P 1'
#
loop_
_entity.id
_entity.type
_entity.pdbx_description
1 polymer ?
#
loop_
_entity_poly.entity_id
_entity_poly.type
_entity_poly.pdbx_seq_one_letter_code
_entity_poly.pdbx_strand_id
1 'polypeptide(L)'
;FPELSPWQKILVTGAITQKRIFPLLEQLNSEGVLFAPIGENYLQTYTQIIRFENDFYGKKYLQVRFTPLMTQIELDELKLITDVEELEAYTVSHKIDKPKNAIHSRSININYTSNVLDE
;
A
#
# COMPACT_ATOMS: atom_id res chain seq x y z
N PHE A 1 6.31 -13.69 6.35
CA PHE A 1 6.60 -13.97 4.92
C PHE A 1 7.82 -13.29 4.32
N PRO A 2 8.43 -12.22 4.89
CA PRO A 2 9.69 -11.67 4.35
C PRO A 2 10.80 -12.73 4.19
N GLU A 3 10.80 -13.75 5.05
CA GLU A 3 11.66 -14.94 5.03
C GLU A 3 11.70 -15.70 3.69
N LEU A 4 10.67 -15.54 2.84
CA LEU A 4 10.56 -16.23 1.55
C LEU A 4 10.89 -15.33 0.35
N SER A 5 11.31 -14.08 0.61
CA SER A 5 11.82 -13.19 -0.43
C SER A 5 13.13 -13.75 -1.05
N PRO A 6 13.45 -13.41 -2.32
CA PRO A 6 12.75 -12.44 -3.16
C PRO A 6 11.63 -13.06 -4.03
N TRP A 7 10.60 -12.26 -4.34
CA TRP A 7 9.41 -12.67 -5.10
C TRP A 7 9.43 -12.17 -6.55
N GLN A 8 9.01 -13.03 -7.48
CA GLN A 8 8.80 -12.63 -8.88
C GLN A 8 7.55 -11.77 -9.07
N LYS A 9 6.48 -12.09 -8.33
CA LYS A 9 5.20 -11.39 -8.43
C LYS A 9 4.61 -11.18 -7.04
N ILE A 10 4.17 -9.96 -6.77
CA ILE A 10 3.41 -9.59 -5.58
C ILE A 10 2.08 -9.00 -6.04
N LEU A 11 0.97 -9.54 -5.53
CA LEU A 11 -0.37 -8.99 -5.77
C LEU A 11 -0.94 -8.51 -4.43
N VAL A 12 -1.27 -7.22 -4.36
CA VAL A 12 -1.93 -6.62 -3.21
C VAL A 12 -3.43 -6.50 -3.52
N THR A 13 -4.26 -7.09 -2.67
CA THR A 13 -5.73 -7.13 -2.84
C THR A 13 -6.48 -6.23 -1.86
N GLY A 14 -5.79 -5.29 -1.20
CA GLY A 14 -6.38 -4.26 -0.33
C GLY A 14 -5.78 -2.90 -0.65
N ALA A 15 -6.55 -1.83 -0.49
CA ALA A 15 -6.09 -0.47 -0.74
C ALA A 15 -4.88 -0.15 0.13
N ILE A 16 -3.80 0.32 -0.50
CA ILE A 16 -2.51 0.56 0.16
C ILE A 16 -1.97 1.93 -0.20
N THR A 17 -1.34 2.61 0.78
CA THR A 17 -0.72 3.92 0.54
C THR A 17 0.68 3.75 -0.03
N GLN A 18 1.16 4.77 -0.76
CA GLN A 18 2.51 4.74 -1.33
C GLN A 18 3.60 4.51 -0.28
N LYS A 19 3.46 5.04 0.93
CA LYS A 19 4.41 4.78 2.02
C LYS A 19 4.50 3.30 2.40
N ARG A 20 3.39 2.58 2.33
CA ARG A 20 3.28 1.18 2.76
C ARG A 20 3.70 0.18 1.68
N ILE A 21 3.90 0.62 0.43
CA ILE A 21 4.37 -0.28 -0.65
C ILE A 21 5.88 -0.53 -0.57
N PHE A 22 6.67 0.37 0.04
CA PHE A 22 8.13 0.28 0.00
C PHE A 22 8.69 -1.05 0.51
N PRO A 23 8.23 -1.59 1.66
CA PRO A 23 8.69 -2.89 2.13
C PRO A 23 8.34 -4.04 1.17
N LEU A 24 7.31 -3.89 0.33
CA LEU A 24 6.92 -4.88 -0.66
C LEU A 24 7.84 -4.81 -1.89
N LEU A 25 8.22 -3.60 -2.31
CA LEU A 25 9.14 -3.38 -3.42
C LEU A 25 10.54 -3.95 -3.13
N GLU A 26 11.02 -3.83 -1.90
CA GLU A 26 12.31 -4.40 -1.48
C GLU A 26 12.31 -5.95 -1.54
N GLN A 27 11.14 -6.57 -1.43
CA GLN A 27 11.00 -8.02 -1.51
C GLN A 27 10.91 -8.55 -2.95
N LEU A 28 10.87 -7.69 -3.98
CA LEU A 28 10.88 -8.12 -5.38
C LEU A 28 12.28 -8.59 -5.81
N ASN A 29 12.36 -9.66 -6.60
CA ASN A 29 13.59 -10.03 -7.30
C ASN A 29 13.86 -9.09 -8.49
N SER A 30 14.97 -9.29 -9.19
CA SER A 30 15.22 -8.59 -10.46
C SER A 30 14.11 -8.92 -11.45
N GLU A 31 13.57 -7.90 -12.12
CA GLU A 31 12.42 -8.01 -13.04
C GLU A 31 11.11 -8.43 -12.34
N GLY A 32 11.08 -8.40 -11.00
CA GLY A 32 9.89 -8.67 -10.21
C GLY A 32 8.83 -7.60 -10.40
N VAL A 33 7.57 -8.01 -10.28
CA VAL A 33 6.40 -7.14 -10.53
C VAL A 33 5.47 -7.10 -9.32
N LEU A 34 5.11 -5.89 -8.89
CA LEU A 34 4.07 -5.64 -7.90
C LEU A 34 2.83 -5.06 -8.56
N PHE A 35 1.66 -5.62 -8.26
CA PHE A 35 0.37 -5.08 -8.63
C PHE A 35 -0.39 -4.64 -7.38
N ALA A 36 -0.83 -3.39 -7.31
CA ALA A 36 -1.53 -2.88 -6.14
C ALA A 36 -2.54 -1.76 -6.45
N PRO A 37 -3.67 -1.70 -5.72
CA PRO A 37 -4.53 -0.52 -5.67
C PRO A 37 -3.90 0.54 -4.74
N ILE A 38 -3.22 1.54 -5.33
CA ILE A 38 -2.51 2.58 -4.58
C ILE A 38 -3.39 3.83 -4.43
N GLY A 39 -3.63 4.25 -3.19
CA GLY A 39 -4.43 5.43 -2.87
C GLY A 39 -4.91 5.43 -1.42
N GLU A 40 -5.63 6.48 -1.04
CA GLU A 40 -6.24 6.62 0.29
C GLU A 40 -7.77 6.45 0.20
N ASN A 41 -8.38 6.01 1.30
CA ASN A 41 -9.83 5.92 1.47
C ASN A 41 -10.54 5.04 0.41
N TYR A 42 -11.46 5.62 -0.36
CA TYR A 42 -12.42 4.89 -1.21
C TYR A 42 -12.05 4.81 -2.68
N LEU A 43 -11.01 5.51 -3.15
CA LEU A 43 -10.62 5.53 -4.55
C LEU A 43 -9.10 5.34 -4.68
N GLN A 44 -8.71 4.29 -5.40
CA GLN A 44 -7.31 3.97 -5.65
C GLN A 44 -7.04 3.92 -7.15
N THR A 45 -5.77 4.03 -7.52
CA THR A 45 -5.31 3.72 -8.87
C THR A 45 -4.66 2.34 -8.87
N TYR A 46 -5.22 1.41 -9.64
CA TYR A 46 -4.58 0.12 -9.86
C TYR A 46 -3.29 0.33 -10.63
N THR A 47 -2.18 -0.06 -10.03
CA THR A 47 -0.83 0.27 -10.50
C THR A 47 0.00 -1.00 -10.55
N GLN A 48 0.74 -1.16 -11.65
CA GLN A 48 1.83 -2.12 -11.77
C GLN A 48 3.16 -1.40 -11.54
N ILE A 49 4.05 -2.00 -10.76
CA ILE A 49 5.41 -1.51 -10.52
C ILE A 49 6.37 -2.65 -10.82
N ILE A 50 7.32 -2.43 -11.73
CA ILE A 50 8.37 -3.38 -12.09
C ILE A 50 9.67 -2.93 -11.45
N ARG A 51 10.41 -3.86 -10.85
CA ARG A 51 11.80 -3.65 -10.46
C ARG A 51 12.70 -3.97 -11.65
N PHE A 52 13.49 -3.02 -12.11
CA PHE A 52 14.49 -3.25 -13.14
C PHE A 52 15.84 -2.78 -12.59
N GLU A 53 16.77 -3.72 -12.44
CA GLU A 53 18.03 -3.49 -11.72
C GLU A 53 17.79 -2.94 -10.29
N ASN A 54 18.21 -1.70 -10.04
CA ASN A 54 18.04 -0.98 -8.77
C ASN A 54 16.91 0.07 -8.79
N ASP A 55 16.22 0.20 -9.92
CA ASP A 55 15.17 1.19 -10.14
C ASP A 55 13.78 0.56 -10.19
N PHE A 56 12.76 1.41 -10.03
CA PHE A 56 11.36 1.00 -10.08
C PHE A 56 10.59 1.82 -11.11
N TYR A 57 9.80 1.13 -11.93
CA TYR A 57 9.02 1.72 -13.01
C TYR A 57 7.54 1.39 -12.85
N GLY A 58 6.68 2.40 -12.88
CA GLY A 58 5.25 2.27 -12.59
C GLY A 58 4.36 2.52 -13.81
N LYS A 59 3.33 1.70 -14.02
CA LYS A 59 2.23 1.91 -14.97
C LYS A 59 0.92 2.02 -14.20
N LYS A 60 0.20 3.13 -14.37
CA LYS A 60 -1.13 3.36 -13.80
C LYS A 60 -2.18 2.88 -14.80
N TYR A 61 -3.10 2.02 -14.39
CA TYR A 61 -4.12 1.45 -15.28
C TYR A 61 -5.47 2.17 -15.18
N LEU A 62 -6.23 1.91 -14.10
CA LEU A 62 -7.58 2.44 -13.91
C LEU A 62 -7.85 2.76 -12.44
N GLN A 63 -8.93 3.50 -12.20
CA GLN A 63 -9.44 3.74 -10.87
C GLN A 63 -10.23 2.54 -10.35
N VAL A 64 -9.99 2.15 -9.10
CA VAL A 64 -10.61 1.00 -8.45
C VAL A 64 -11.04 1.34 -7.03
N ARG A 65 -11.87 0.48 -6.43
CA ARG A 65 -12.30 0.58 -5.03
C ARG A 65 -12.05 -0.74 -4.31
N PHE A 66 -11.05 -0.72 -3.43
CA PHE A 66 -10.72 -1.84 -2.55
C PHE A 66 -10.89 -1.41 -1.09
N THR A 67 -11.22 -2.35 -0.22
CA THR A 67 -11.18 -2.13 1.23
C THR A 67 -9.73 -1.85 1.67
N PRO A 68 -9.50 -0.96 2.66
CA PRO A 68 -8.17 -0.69 3.19
C PRO A 68 -7.44 -1.97 3.62
N LEU A 69 -6.15 -2.05 3.29
CA LEU A 69 -5.28 -3.11 3.80
C LEU A 69 -4.95 -2.83 5.27
N MET A 70 -5.66 -3.47 6.20
CA MET A 70 -5.39 -3.32 7.63
C MET A 70 -4.16 -4.12 8.06
N THR A 71 -3.36 -3.52 8.93
CA THR A 71 -2.33 -4.22 9.70
C THR A 71 -2.92 -4.80 10.97
N GLN A 72 -2.23 -5.79 11.57
CA GLN A 72 -2.63 -6.32 12.86
C GLN A 72 -2.70 -5.23 13.94
N ILE A 73 -1.75 -4.28 13.94
CA ILE A 73 -1.72 -3.15 14.88
C ILE A 73 -2.97 -2.28 14.72
N GLU A 74 -3.32 -1.92 13.49
CA GLU A 74 -4.53 -1.12 13.18
C GLU A 74 -5.81 -1.88 13.59
N LEU A 75 -5.81 -3.22 13.49
CA LEU A 75 -6.93 -4.06 13.92
C LEU A 75 -7.05 -4.12 15.45
N ASP A 76 -5.93 -4.22 16.15
CA ASP A 76 -5.87 -4.29 17.62
C ASP A 76 -6.29 -2.97 18.30
N GLU A 77 -6.15 -1.84 17.59
CA GLU A 77 -6.62 -0.52 18.03
C GLU A 77 -8.13 -0.31 17.85
N LEU A 78 -8.83 -1.20 17.12
CA LEU A 78 -10.27 -1.07 16.92
C LEU A 78 -11.02 -1.30 18.23
N LYS A 79 -11.80 -0.30 18.64
CA LYS A 79 -12.76 -0.42 19.74
C LYS A 79 -14.12 -0.82 19.19
N LEU A 80 -14.71 -1.86 19.78
CA LEU A 80 -16.10 -2.22 19.50
C LEU A 80 -17.01 -1.18 20.16
N ILE A 81 -17.64 -0.33 19.35
CA ILE A 81 -18.69 0.57 19.82
C ILE A 81 -19.96 -0.27 19.94
N THR A 82 -20.50 -0.38 21.15
CA THR A 82 -21.66 -1.22 21.44
C THR A 82 -22.96 -0.42 21.57
N ASP A 83 -22.86 0.90 21.76
CA ASP A 83 -24.00 1.79 21.95
C ASP A 83 -24.09 2.83 20.83
N VAL A 84 -25.26 2.91 20.20
CA VAL A 84 -25.53 3.72 18.99
C VAL A 84 -25.38 5.23 19.26
N GLU A 85 -25.49 5.66 20.52
CA GLU A 85 -25.37 7.06 20.97
C GLU A 85 -23.92 7.60 20.89
N GLU A 86 -22.90 6.74 20.85
CA GLU A 86 -21.48 7.15 20.79
C GLU A 86 -21.02 7.57 19.38
N LEU A 87 -21.83 7.31 18.34
CA LEU A 87 -21.49 7.61 16.95
C LEU A 87 -21.46 9.11 16.62
N GLU A 88 -22.27 9.93 17.29
CA GLU A 88 -22.33 11.37 17.01
C GLU A 88 -21.07 12.11 17.49
N ALA A 89 -20.41 11.62 18.54
CA ALA A 89 -19.19 12.22 19.11
C ALA A 89 -17.92 11.93 18.29
N TYR A 90 -17.86 10.81 17.57
CA TYR A 90 -16.67 10.39 16.80
C TYR A 90 -16.48 11.13 15.46
N THR A 91 -17.45 11.95 15.05
CA THR A 91 -17.33 12.75 13.80
C THR A 91 -16.34 13.91 13.90
N VAL A 92 -15.75 14.17 15.09
CA VAL A 92 -14.82 15.28 15.32
C VAL A 92 -13.47 14.79 15.84
N SER A 93 -12.49 14.82 14.95
CA SER A 93 -11.03 14.79 15.21
C SER A 93 -10.42 13.47 15.69
N HIS A 94 -10.00 12.64 14.75
CA HIS A 94 -8.83 11.78 14.97
C HIS A 94 -7.58 12.44 14.41
N LYS A 95 -6.88 13.16 15.28
CA LYS A 95 -5.42 13.27 15.15
C LYS A 95 -4.87 11.89 15.49
N ILE A 96 -4.56 11.10 14.48
CA ILE A 96 -3.93 9.80 14.62
C ILE A 96 -2.48 10.05 15.05
N ASP A 97 -2.16 9.78 16.31
CA ASP A 97 -0.78 9.70 16.76
C ASP A 97 -0.13 8.50 16.07
N LYS A 98 0.71 8.79 15.06
CA LYS A 98 1.41 7.77 14.28
C LYS A 98 2.26 6.90 15.21
N PRO A 99 2.11 5.57 15.21
CA PRO A 99 3.05 4.70 15.88
C PRO A 99 4.46 4.93 15.31
N LYS A 100 5.43 5.17 16.20
CA LYS A 100 6.86 5.35 15.89
C LYS A 100 7.50 4.00 15.53
N ASN A 101 7.00 3.33 14.50
CA ASN A 101 7.80 2.35 13.81
C ASN A 101 8.58 3.08 12.74
N ALA A 102 9.90 3.15 12.94
CA ALA A 102 10.86 3.68 11.99
C ALA A 102 10.85 2.79 10.74
N ILE A 103 9.86 2.99 9.86
CA ILE A 103 9.93 2.58 8.47
C ILE A 103 11.19 3.28 7.95
N HIS A 104 12.21 2.51 7.60
CA HIS A 104 13.41 3.05 6.96
C HIS A 104 12.96 3.97 5.83
N SER A 105 13.16 5.27 6.02
CA SER A 105 12.79 6.31 5.08
C SER A 105 13.84 6.34 3.97
N ARG A 106 14.01 5.23 3.26
CA ARG A 106 14.57 5.27 1.92
C ARG A 106 13.46 5.76 1.02
N SER A 107 13.65 6.95 0.45
CA SER A 107 12.80 7.44 -0.62
C SER A 107 13.05 6.56 -1.85
N ILE A 108 12.23 5.54 -2.05
CA ILE A 108 12.21 4.79 -3.31
C ILE A 108 11.48 5.65 -4.33
N ASN A 109 12.19 6.06 -5.38
CA ASN A 109 11.60 6.75 -6.51
C ASN A 109 10.96 5.74 -7.46
N ILE A 110 9.72 6.01 -7.88
CA ILE A 110 9.01 5.21 -8.88
C ILE A 110 8.81 6.08 -10.11
N ASN A 111 9.44 5.68 -11.22
CA ASN A 111 9.34 6.38 -12.48
C ASN A 111 8.07 5.93 -13.20
N TYR A 112 7.05 6.78 -13.21
CA TYR A 112 5.78 6.46 -13.87
C TYR A 112 5.85 6.75 -15.37
N THR A 113 5.37 5.81 -16.18
CA THR A 113 5.24 5.96 -17.62
C THR A 113 3.98 5.25 -18.13
N SER A 114 3.43 5.75 -19.23
CA SER A 114 2.30 5.11 -19.92
C SER A 114 2.72 3.83 -20.65
N ASN A 115 4.01 3.75 -21.05
CA ASN A 115 4.59 2.62 -21.77
C ASN A 115 5.60 1.90 -20.87
N VAL A 116 5.11 1.01 -20.01
CA VAL A 116 5.95 -0.01 -19.37
C VAL A 116 5.65 -1.31 -20.09
N LEU A 117 6.56 -1.72 -20.99
CA LEU A 117 6.55 -2.97 -21.76
C LEU A 117 5.13 -3.40 -22.19
N ASP A 118 4.64 -2.78 -23.27
CA ASP A 118 3.56 -3.40 -24.04
C ASP A 118 4.19 -4.60 -24.76
N GLU A 119 3.77 -5.81 -24.41
CA GLU A 119 4.01 -7.01 -25.25
C GLU A 119 3.36 -6.84 -26.63
#